data_AF-A0A9E8NA03-F1
#
_entry.id   AF-A0A9E8NA03-F1
#
_cell.length_a   1.000
_cell.length_b   1.000
_cell.length_c   1.000
_cell.angle_alpha   90.00
_cell.angle_beta   90.00
_cell.angle_gamma   90.00
#
_symmetry.space_group_name_H-M   'P 1'
#
loop_
_entity.id
_entity.type
_entity.pdbx_description
1 polymer ?
#
loop_
_entity_poly.entity_id
_entity_poly.type
_entity_poly.pdbx_seq_one_letter_code
_entity_poly.pdbx_strand_id
1 'polypeptide(L)'
;MVTLNFIKNDWVKEKNGSRLMQVDEYQIVETTTYADGNPSLPIVRRTYNGRVWCTWVTENKTVVTEPFWESDLEAASPNHSKV
;
A
#
# COMPACT_ATOMS: atom_id res chain seq x y z
N MET A 1 -12.90 12.35 -0.79
CA MET A 1 -13.05 10.91 -0.53
C MET A 1 -11.88 10.23 -1.22
N VAL A 2 -11.00 9.56 -0.46
CA VAL A 2 -9.91 8.79 -1.06
C VAL A 2 -10.51 7.46 -1.51
N THR A 3 -10.40 7.16 -2.80
CA THR A 3 -10.78 5.85 -3.33
C THR A 3 -9.57 4.93 -3.18
N LEU A 4 -9.70 3.90 -2.35
CA LEU A 4 -8.68 2.88 -2.15
C LEU A 4 -8.83 1.86 -3.29
N ASN A 5 -7.73 1.53 -3.96
CA ASN A 5 -7.74 0.65 -5.13
C ASN A 5 -7.62 -0.83 -4.74
N PHE A 6 -6.98 -1.11 -3.60
CA PHE A 6 -6.81 -2.45 -3.06
C PHE A 6 -7.19 -2.48 -1.58
N ILE A 7 -7.67 -3.62 -1.08
CA ILE A 7 -8.00 -3.84 0.33
C ILE A 7 -7.11 -4.91 0.95
N LYS A 8 -7.10 -5.00 2.28
CA LYS A 8 -6.38 -6.05 3.01
C LYS A 8 -6.75 -7.44 2.46
N ASN A 9 -5.73 -8.27 2.29
CA ASN A 9 -5.74 -9.61 1.72
C ASN A 9 -5.91 -9.69 0.19
N ASP A 10 -6.03 -8.57 -0.52
CA ASP A 10 -6.00 -8.59 -1.99
C ASP A 10 -4.66 -9.10 -2.49
N TRP A 11 -4.72 -9.97 -3.49
CA TRP A 11 -3.54 -10.40 -4.22
C TRP A 11 -3.20 -9.41 -5.31
N VAL A 12 -1.98 -8.90 -5.26
CA VAL A 12 -1.47 -7.86 -6.17
C VAL A 12 -0.11 -8.26 -6.71
N LYS A 13 0.29 -7.61 -7.79
CA LYS A 13 1.66 -7.65 -8.31
C LYS A 13 2.04 -6.27 -8.79
N GLU A 14 3.34 -6.00 -8.88
CA GLU A 14 3.82 -4.79 -9.54
C GLU A 14 3.41 -4.83 -11.02
N LYS A 15 3.11 -3.66 -11.59
CA LYS A 15 2.91 -3.50 -13.03
C LYS A 15 4.19 -3.94 -13.75
N ASN A 16 4.06 -4.89 -14.67
CA ASN A 16 5.17 -5.58 -15.35
C ASN A 16 6.01 -6.52 -14.46
N GLY A 17 5.65 -6.68 -13.19
CA GLY A 17 6.25 -7.66 -12.29
C GLY A 17 5.58 -9.04 -12.38
N SER A 18 6.33 -10.07 -12.01
CA SER A 18 5.84 -11.44 -11.84
C SER A 18 5.63 -11.81 -10.37
N ARG A 19 6.10 -10.98 -9.44
CA ARG A 19 6.02 -11.24 -8.01
C ARG A 19 4.59 -11.03 -7.52
N LEU A 20 3.99 -12.12 -7.03
CA LEU A 20 2.72 -12.09 -6.34
C LEU A 20 2.93 -11.67 -4.89
N MET A 21 2.14 -10.70 -4.44
CA MET A 21 2.18 -10.15 -3.10
C MET A 21 0.75 -10.02 -2.56
N GLN A 22 0.62 -9.97 -1.25
CA GLN A 22 -0.67 -9.77 -0.58
C GLN A 22 -0.67 -8.43 0.13
N VAL A 23 -1.74 -7.65 -0.03
CA VAL A 23 -1.91 -6.38 0.68
C VAL A 23 -2.15 -6.66 2.17
N ASP A 24 -1.32 -6.10 3.04
CA ASP A 24 -1.47 -6.23 4.49
C ASP A 24 -2.25 -5.06 5.07
N GLU A 25 -1.80 -3.82 4.82
CA GLU A 25 -2.48 -2.62 5.30
C GLU A 25 -2.11 -1.36 4.51
N TYR A 26 -2.87 -0.28 4.72
CA TYR A 26 -2.56 1.03 4.16
C TYR A 26 -1.47 1.72 4.95
N GLN A 27 -0.53 2.37 4.26
CA GLN A 27 0.44 3.21 4.93
C GLN A 27 -0.20 4.52 5.38
N ILE A 28 -0.33 4.64 6.71
CA ILE A 28 -0.81 5.85 7.37
C ILE A 28 0.39 6.66 7.85
N VAL A 29 0.47 7.91 7.42
CA VAL A 29 1.51 8.86 7.81
C VAL A 29 0.91 10.03 8.59
N GLU A 30 1.73 10.68 9.41
CA GLU A 30 1.36 11.93 10.06
C GLU A 30 1.69 13.10 9.13
N THR A 31 0.70 13.93 8.85
CA THR A 31 0.86 15.16 8.09
C THR A 31 0.53 16.35 8.97
N THR A 32 1.47 17.27 9.08
CA THR A 32 1.27 18.53 9.78
C THR A 32 0.59 19.51 8.83
N THR A 33 -0.60 19.96 9.21
CA THR A 33 -1.33 21.01 8.54
C THR A 33 -1.40 22.23 9.46
N TYR A 34 -1.19 23.42 8.92
CA TYR A 34 -1.29 24.65 9.70
C TYR A 34 -2.68 25.24 9.48
N ALA A 35 -3.43 25.44 10.57
CA ALA A 35 -4.72 26.12 10.48
C ALA A 35 -4.49 27.55 9.95
N ASP A 36 -5.23 27.92 8.90
CA ASP A 36 -5.24 29.27 8.31
C ASP A 36 -3.85 29.84 7.93
N GLY A 37 -2.88 28.96 7.60
CA GLY A 37 -1.52 29.36 7.26
C GLY A 37 -0.71 29.92 8.44
N ASN A 38 -1.19 29.80 9.67
CA ASN A 38 -0.46 30.22 10.87
C ASN A 38 0.52 29.13 11.32
N PRO A 39 1.85 29.35 11.20
CA PRO A 39 2.86 28.35 11.54
C PRO A 39 2.93 28.02 13.05
N SER A 40 2.30 28.83 13.91
CA SER A 40 2.34 28.64 15.38
C SER A 40 1.37 27.59 15.92
N LEU A 41 0.43 27.11 15.11
CA LEU A 41 -0.58 26.11 15.51
C LEU A 41 -0.59 24.91 14.55
N PRO A 42 0.43 24.03 14.60
CA PRO A 42 0.45 22.81 13.81
C PRO A 42 -0.64 21.84 14.26
N ILE A 43 -1.50 21.41 13.34
CA ILE A 43 -2.45 20.32 13.52
C ILE A 43 -1.86 19.07 12.84
N VAL A 44 -1.51 18.08 13.65
CA VAL A 44 -1.08 16.77 13.14
C VAL A 44 -2.31 15.93 12.82
N ARG A 45 -2.38 15.42 11.58
CA ARG A 45 -3.44 14.50 11.14
C ARG A 45 -2.83 13.23 10.58
N ARG A 46 -3.45 12.10 10.88
CA ARG A 46 -3.12 10.82 10.25
C ARG A 46 -3.82 10.77 8.89
N THR A 47 -3.05 10.61 7.83
CA THR A 47 -3.57 10.52 6.46
C THR A 47 -2.99 9.31 5.75
N TYR A 48 -3.78 8.76 4.84
CA TYR A 48 -3.28 7.85 3.84
C TYR A 48 -2.41 8.59 2.83
N ASN A 49 -1.27 8.03 2.47
CA ASN A 49 -0.33 8.65 1.54
C ASN A 49 -0.35 8.08 0.12
N GLY A 50 -1.20 7.09 -0.20
CA GLY A 50 -1.21 6.43 -1.51
C GLY A 50 -0.38 5.14 -1.59
N ARG A 51 0.22 4.70 -0.47
CA ARG A 51 1.01 3.47 -0.40
C ARG A 51 0.35 2.37 0.42
N VAL A 52 0.48 1.13 -0.02
CA VAL A 52 0.03 -0.06 0.70
C VAL A 52 1.23 -0.91 1.07
N TRP A 53 1.21 -1.48 2.27
CA TRP A 53 2.14 -2.52 2.67
C TRP A 53 1.74 -3.81 2.00
N CYS A 54 2.69 -4.41 1.27
CA CYS A 54 2.52 -5.69 0.62
C CYS A 54 3.49 -6.70 1.22
N THR A 55 3.01 -7.92 1.43
CA THR A 55 3.79 -9.02 1.98
C THR A 55 3.91 -10.14 0.96
N TRP A 56 5.08 -10.75 0.87
CA TRP A 56 5.31 -11.95 0.07
C TRP A 56 6.35 -12.85 0.72
N VAL A 57 6.43 -14.08 0.20
CA VAL A 57 7.42 -15.06 0.60
C VAL A 57 8.50 -15.14 -0.47
N THR A 58 9.75 -14.95 -0.08
CA THR A 58 10.93 -15.09 -0.95
C THR A 58 11.33 -16.56 -1.12
N GLU A 59 12.21 -16.85 -2.09
CA GLU A 59 12.70 -18.21 -2.37
C GLU A 59 13.36 -18.89 -1.15
N ASN A 60 14.03 -18.10 -0.30
CA ASN A 60 14.64 -18.57 0.94
C ASN A 60 13.64 -18.70 2.12
N LYS A 61 12.32 -18.70 1.84
CA LYS A 61 11.23 -18.81 2.83
C LYS A 61 11.18 -17.66 3.85
N THR A 62 11.69 -16.49 3.50
CA THR A 62 11.57 -15.29 4.34
C THR A 62 10.30 -14.54 3.98
N VAL A 63 9.57 -14.07 5.00
CA VAL A 63 8.44 -13.17 4.81
C VAL A 63 8.99 -11.75 4.72
N VAL A 64 8.73 -11.07 3.62
CA VAL A 64 9.14 -9.69 3.40
C VAL A 64 7.89 -8.82 3.31
N THR A 65 7.93 -7.66 3.97
CA THR A 65 6.86 -6.66 3.94
C THR A 65 7.46 -5.32 3.55
N GLU A 66 7.00 -4.76 2.43
CA GLU A 66 7.50 -3.47 1.91
C GLU A 66 6.34 -2.59 1.43
N PRO A 67 6.50 -1.26 1.42
CA PRO A 67 5.46 -0.34 0.99
C PRO A 67 5.55 -0.09 -0.53
N PHE A 68 4.42 -0.19 -1.20
CA PHE A 68 4.29 0.08 -2.64
C PHE A 68 3.25 1.15 -2.90
N TRP A 69 3.43 1.94 -3.94
CA TRP A 69 2.37 2.83 -4.42
C TRP A 69 1.24 2.03 -5.02
N GLU A 70 -0.02 2.35 -4.69
CA GLU A 70 -1.16 1.70 -5.35
C GLU A 70 -1.15 1.88 -6.86
N SER A 71 -0.61 3.01 -7.34
CA SER A 71 -0.47 3.29 -8.77
C SER A 71 0.48 2.33 -9.49
N ASP A 72 1.38 1.67 -8.77
CA ASP A 72 2.41 0.80 -9.34
C ASP A 72 2.00 -0.67 -9.25
N LEU A 73 0.87 -0.96 -8.61
CA LEU A 73 0.31 -2.30 -8.44
C LEU A 73 -0.84 -2.55 -9.42
N GLU A 74 -1.09 -3.82 -9.68
CA GLU A 74 -2.26 -4.32 -10.36
C GLU A 74 -2.80 -5.57 -9.67
N ALA A 75 -4.12 -5.80 -9.80
CA ALA A 75 -4.75 -6.99 -9.25
C ALA A 75 -4.17 -8.26 -9.88
N ALA A 76 -3.81 -9.23 -9.05
CA ALA A 76 -3.42 -10.54 -9.53
C ALA A 76 -4.64 -11.23 -10.14
N SER A 77 -4.61 -11.48 -11.46
CA SER A 77 -5.72 -12.12 -12.14
C SER A 77 -5.94 -13.56 -11.61
N PRO A 78 -7.19 -14.01 -11.39
CA PRO A 78 -7.49 -15.35 -10.88
C PRO A 78 -7.04 -16.51 -11.80
N ASN A 79 -6.54 -16.22 -13.00
CA ASN A 79 -5.96 -17.22 -13.89
C ASN A 79 -4.63 -17.81 -13.39
N HIS A 80 -4.08 -17.33 -12.28
CA HIS A 80 -2.91 -17.93 -11.61
C HIS A 80 -3.26 -18.98 -10.54
N SER A 81 -4.54 -19.32 -10.39
CA SER A 81 -5.05 -20.32 -9.43
C SER A 81 -5.47 -21.63 -10.13
N LYS A 82 -4.59 -22.20 -10.95
CA LYS A 82 -4.71 -23.60 -11.39
C LYS A 82 -3.33 -24.26 -11.39
N VAL A 83 -2.92 -24.78 -10.24
CA VAL A 83 -2.19 -26.04 -10.10
C VAL A 83 -2.66 -26.70 -8.82
#